data_AF-A0A2H0Q9A8-F1
#
_entry.id   AF-A0A2H0Q9A8-F1
#
_cell.length_a   1.000
_cell.length_b   1.000
_cell.length_c   1.000
_cell.angle_alpha   90.00
_cell.angle_beta   90.00
_cell.angle_gamma   90.00
#
_symmetry.space_group_name_H-M   'P 1'
#
loop_
_entity.id
_entity.type
_entity.pdbx_description
1 polymer ?
#
loop_
_entity_poly.entity_id
_entity_poly.type
_entity_poly.pdbx_seq_one_letter_code
_entity_poly.pdbx_strand_id
1 'polypeptide(L)'
;MIKSLVFLTFFTSLVFAQTQVPDDGNAESSAIQSKIKELQDLKPDQFSQNVESLRALLDRYFDNKKKVCNGEYSTMVLGDVGELGKTADEGRKLSKDERKVCFREMKNLQVNYINAIYEARRKYVLWLQEKQLDELGKVRDEAIKRLQTNFARYLD
;
A
#
# COMPACT_ATOMS: atom_id res chain seq x y z
N MET A 1 -46.65 -26.96 -34.81
CA MET A 1 -46.00 -25.73 -34.29
C MET A 1 -44.59 -26.08 -33.89
N ILE A 2 -43.63 -25.47 -34.59
CA ILE A 2 -42.24 -25.90 -34.68
C ILE A 2 -41.45 -25.32 -33.51
N LYS A 3 -40.71 -26.20 -32.82
CA LYS A 3 -39.63 -25.89 -31.89
C LYS A 3 -38.56 -25.10 -32.64
N SER A 4 -38.08 -23.98 -32.09
CA SER A 4 -36.67 -23.64 -32.27
C SER A 4 -36.13 -22.78 -31.15
N LEU A 5 -35.17 -23.40 -30.47
CA LEU A 5 -34.23 -22.90 -29.49
C LEU A 5 -33.31 -21.87 -30.16
N VAL A 6 -33.21 -20.64 -29.65
CA VAL A 6 -32.09 -19.74 -29.95
C VAL A 6 -31.55 -19.22 -28.63
N PHE A 7 -30.55 -19.95 -28.15
CA PHE A 7 -29.67 -19.58 -27.05
C PHE A 7 -28.57 -18.69 -27.67
N LEU A 8 -28.73 -17.36 -27.59
CA LEU A 8 -27.69 -16.43 -28.05
C LEU A 8 -26.83 -16.03 -26.85
N THR A 9 -25.71 -16.73 -26.70
CA THR A 9 -24.62 -16.42 -25.77
C THR A 9 -23.97 -15.10 -26.13
N PHE A 10 -24.25 -14.04 -25.35
CA PHE A 10 -23.51 -12.79 -25.38
C PHE A 10 -22.26 -12.95 -24.49
N PHE A 11 -21.25 -13.66 -25.00
CA PHE A 11 -19.92 -13.72 -24.39
C PHE A 11 -19.15 -12.47 -24.85
N THR A 12 -19.35 -11.36 -24.16
CA THR A 12 -18.49 -10.18 -24.32
C THR A 12 -17.12 -10.50 -23.74
N SER A 13 -16.16 -10.71 -24.63
CA SER A 13 -14.73 -10.74 -24.35
C SER A 13 -14.32 -9.43 -23.65
N LEU A 14 -14.07 -9.50 -22.35
CA LEU A 14 -13.29 -8.50 -21.64
C LEU A 14 -11.85 -8.59 -22.17
N VAL A 15 -11.52 -7.71 -23.11
CA VAL A 15 -10.13 -7.44 -23.48
C VAL A 15 -9.51 -6.69 -22.30
N PHE A 16 -8.75 -7.40 -21.46
CA PHE A 16 -7.84 -6.76 -20.53
C PHE A 16 -6.63 -6.25 -21.33
N ALA A 17 -6.63 -4.98 -21.67
CA ALA A 17 -5.40 -4.29 -22.07
C ALA A 17 -4.46 -4.25 -20.85
N GLN A 18 -3.45 -5.12 -20.83
CA GLN A 18 -2.36 -5.03 -19.87
C GLN A 18 -1.38 -3.97 -20.36
N THR A 19 -1.47 -2.76 -19.81
CA THR A 19 -0.45 -1.74 -19.98
C THR A 19 0.82 -2.24 -19.27
N GLN A 20 1.82 -2.66 -20.04
CA GLN A 20 3.13 -3.02 -19.51
C GLN A 20 3.85 -1.72 -19.13
N VAL A 21 3.94 -1.46 -17.82
CA VAL A 21 4.82 -0.42 -17.28
C VAL A 21 6.26 -0.94 -17.40
N PRO A 22 7.20 -0.16 -17.97
CA PRO A 22 8.60 -0.59 -18.06
C PRO A 22 9.16 -0.81 -16.65
N ASP A 23 9.60 -2.03 -16.36
CA ASP A 23 10.15 -2.48 -15.08
C ASP A 23 11.68 -2.22 -15.05
N ASP A 24 12.05 -0.98 -14.73
CA ASP A 24 13.38 -0.70 -14.20
C ASP A 24 13.35 -0.94 -12.68
N GLY A 25 13.82 -2.10 -12.26
CA GLY A 25 13.79 -2.56 -10.87
C GLY A 25 14.50 -1.66 -9.85
N ASN A 26 15.27 -0.65 -10.30
CA ASN A 26 15.82 0.41 -9.44
C ASN A 26 14.86 1.59 -9.25
N ALA A 27 14.16 1.99 -10.31
CA ALA A 27 13.14 3.05 -10.25
C ALA A 27 11.99 2.64 -9.32
N GLU A 28 11.52 1.38 -9.41
CA GLU A 28 10.44 0.85 -8.57
C GLU A 28 10.81 0.81 -7.09
N SER A 29 12.05 0.38 -6.75
CA SER A 29 12.54 0.35 -5.37
C SER A 29 12.59 1.75 -4.74
N SER A 30 13.01 2.76 -5.49
CA SER A 30 13.04 4.16 -5.02
C SER A 30 11.63 4.73 -4.80
N ALA A 31 10.68 4.40 -5.67
CA ALA A 31 9.28 4.81 -5.53
C ALA A 31 8.65 4.20 -4.27
N ILE A 32 8.91 2.92 -4.00
CA ILE A 32 8.44 2.24 -2.78
C ILE A 32 9.05 2.86 -1.52
N GLN A 33 10.34 3.18 -1.55
CA GLN A 33 10.98 3.89 -0.43
C GLN A 33 10.34 5.25 -0.18
N SER A 34 9.99 5.98 -1.24
CA SER A 34 9.24 7.24 -1.12
C SER A 34 7.89 7.02 -0.45
N LYS A 35 7.15 5.98 -0.85
CA LYS A 35 5.85 5.63 -0.24
C LYS A 35 5.97 5.22 1.23
N ILE A 36 7.04 4.54 1.62
CA ILE A 36 7.30 4.22 3.03
C ILE A 36 7.62 5.49 3.83
N LYS A 37 8.31 6.48 3.25
CA LYS A 37 8.55 7.78 3.90
C LYS A 37 7.26 8.57 4.07
N GLU A 38 6.38 8.57 3.07
CA GLU A 38 5.06 9.23 3.16
C GLU A 38 4.25 8.72 4.38
N LEU A 39 4.41 7.47 4.81
CA LEU A 39 3.79 6.96 6.05
C LEU A 39 4.32 7.62 7.32
N GLN A 40 5.62 7.94 7.36
CA GLN A 40 6.25 8.51 8.54
C GLN A 40 5.75 9.94 8.81
N ASP A 41 5.49 10.66 7.71
CA ASP A 41 5.01 12.04 7.70
C ASP A 41 3.48 12.17 7.67
N LEU A 42 2.77 11.02 7.65
CA LEU A 42 1.32 11.01 7.56
C LEU A 42 0.69 11.64 8.82
N LYS A 43 -0.25 12.56 8.59
CA LYS A 43 -1.02 13.14 9.68
C LYS A 43 -1.96 12.10 10.30
N PRO A 44 -2.17 12.13 11.63
CA PRO A 44 -3.01 11.15 12.31
C PRO A 44 -4.41 11.00 11.71
N ASP A 45 -5.08 12.11 11.38
CA ASP A 45 -6.44 12.17 10.83
C ASP A 45 -6.58 11.52 9.44
N GLN A 46 -5.46 11.35 8.73
CA GLN A 46 -5.42 10.77 7.38
C GLN A 46 -5.03 9.28 7.38
N PHE A 47 -4.76 8.70 8.56
CA PHE A 47 -4.27 7.33 8.69
C PHE A 47 -5.24 6.29 8.09
N SER A 48 -6.53 6.39 8.40
CA SER A 48 -7.52 5.39 7.98
C SER A 48 -7.72 5.27 6.46
N GLN A 49 -7.52 6.37 5.72
CA GLN A 49 -7.76 6.41 4.28
C GLN A 49 -6.55 5.94 3.46
N ASN A 50 -5.34 6.18 3.94
CA ASN A 50 -4.11 6.01 3.15
C ASN A 50 -3.38 4.69 3.40
N VAL A 51 -3.71 3.98 4.48
CA VAL A 51 -2.98 2.76 4.87
C VAL A 51 -3.39 1.55 4.03
N GLU A 52 -4.67 1.41 3.68
CA GLU A 52 -5.17 0.21 2.99
C GLU A 52 -4.63 0.12 1.55
N SER A 53 -4.67 1.23 0.82
CA SER A 53 -4.14 1.31 -0.55
C SER A 53 -2.63 1.08 -0.59
N LEU A 54 -1.90 1.61 0.38
CA LEU A 54 -0.45 1.43 0.48
C LEU A 54 -0.07 0.00 0.88
N ARG A 55 -0.83 -0.63 1.78
CA ARG A 55 -0.64 -2.03 2.14
C ARG A 55 -0.74 -2.92 0.91
N ALA A 56 -1.81 -2.78 0.12
CA ALA A 56 -2.01 -3.58 -1.09
C ALA A 56 -0.92 -3.33 -2.16
N LEU A 57 -0.37 -2.12 -2.22
CA LEU A 57 0.75 -1.80 -3.11
C LEU A 57 2.05 -2.48 -2.66
N LEU A 58 2.37 -2.41 -1.37
CA LEU A 58 3.58 -3.00 -0.80
C LEU A 58 3.55 -4.54 -0.81
N ASP A 59 2.41 -5.16 -0.50
CA ASP A 59 2.26 -6.62 -0.55
C ASP A 59 2.54 -7.14 -1.96
N ARG A 60 1.98 -6.47 -2.99
CA ARG A 60 2.26 -6.80 -4.40
C ARG A 60 3.73 -6.61 -4.77
N TYR A 61 4.35 -5.52 -4.33
CA TYR A 61 5.77 -5.27 -4.57
C TYR A 61 6.64 -6.36 -3.95
N PHE A 62 6.40 -6.73 -2.68
CA PHE A 62 7.20 -7.76 -2.00
C PHE A 62 7.01 -9.13 -2.62
N ASP A 63 5.80 -9.48 -3.04
CA ASP A 63 5.53 -10.72 -3.76
C ASP A 63 6.26 -10.76 -5.10
N ASN A 64 6.24 -9.66 -5.85
CA ASN A 64 6.97 -9.57 -7.13
C ASN A 64 8.49 -9.66 -6.90
N LYS A 65 9.02 -8.86 -5.96
CA LYS A 65 10.45 -8.81 -5.65
C LYS A 65 10.97 -10.15 -5.15
N LYS A 66 10.17 -10.91 -4.40
CA LYS A 66 10.50 -12.27 -3.97
C LYS A 66 10.68 -13.22 -5.15
N LYS A 67 9.80 -13.15 -6.15
CA LYS A 67 9.87 -13.95 -7.37
C LYS A 67 11.08 -13.55 -8.24
N VAL A 68 11.39 -12.25 -8.33
CA VAL A 68 12.63 -11.76 -8.95
C VAL A 68 13.87 -12.31 -8.22
N CYS A 69 13.93 -12.20 -6.88
CA CYS A 69 15.05 -12.72 -6.10
C CYS A 69 15.21 -14.26 -6.25
N ASN A 70 14.10 -15.00 -6.42
CA ASN A 70 14.12 -16.43 -6.69
C ASN A 70 14.59 -16.79 -8.11
N GLY A 71 14.61 -15.82 -9.03
CA GLY A 71 14.87 -16.04 -10.45
C GLY A 71 13.68 -16.62 -11.21
N GLU A 72 12.46 -16.41 -10.71
CA GLU A 72 11.20 -16.74 -11.40
C GLU A 72 10.85 -15.70 -12.48
N TYR A 73 11.37 -14.47 -12.33
CA TYR A 73 11.30 -13.39 -13.31
C TYR A 73 12.71 -12.85 -13.60
N SER A 74 12.99 -12.53 -14.86
CA SER A 74 14.23 -11.88 -15.27
C SER A 74 13.98 -10.37 -15.40
N THR A 75 14.80 -9.56 -14.74
CA THR A 75 14.75 -8.09 -14.90
C THR A 75 15.32 -7.75 -16.27
N MET A 76 14.48 -7.24 -17.16
CA MET A 76 14.89 -6.88 -18.52
C MET A 76 15.71 -5.58 -18.45
N VAL A 77 17.03 -5.69 -18.47
CA VAL A 77 17.92 -4.52 -18.62
C VAL A 77 17.99 -4.20 -20.11
N LEU A 78 17.18 -3.25 -20.57
CA LEU A 78 17.32 -2.69 -21.92
C LEU A 78 18.58 -1.80 -21.94
N GLY A 79 19.70 -2.37 -22.36
CA GLY A 79 20.93 -1.64 -22.63
C GLY A 79 20.81 -0.78 -23.89
N ASP A 80 21.33 0.44 -23.81
CA ASP A 80 21.32 1.44 -24.87
C ASP A 80 21.92 0.95 -26.20
N VAL A 81 21.40 1.54 -27.26
CA VAL A 81 21.68 1.27 -28.67
C VAL A 81 23.18 1.35 -28.98
N GLY A 82 23.77 0.23 -29.39
CA GLY A 82 24.95 0.24 -30.26
C GLY A 82 26.16 -0.59 -29.82
N GLU A 83 26.01 -1.89 -29.63
CA GLU A 83 27.11 -2.82 -29.95
C GLU A 83 26.56 -4.24 -30.19
N LEU A 84 26.58 -4.68 -31.44
CA LEU A 84 26.32 -6.05 -31.86
C LEU A 84 27.49 -6.94 -31.39
N GLY A 85 27.39 -7.46 -30.18
CA GLY A 85 28.37 -8.41 -29.65
C GLY A 85 27.88 -9.15 -28.42
N LYS A 86 27.32 -10.36 -28.62
CA LYS A 86 27.29 -11.52 -27.68
C LYS A 86 27.05 -11.13 -26.20
N THR A 87 25.87 -11.16 -25.62
CA THR A 87 24.90 -12.25 -25.57
C THR A 87 23.60 -11.65 -25.06
N ALA A 88 22.49 -11.98 -25.71
CA ALA A 88 21.18 -11.87 -25.09
C ALA A 88 21.21 -12.67 -23.78
N ASP A 89 21.33 -11.98 -22.64
CA ASP A 89 21.11 -12.56 -21.32
C ASP A 89 19.60 -12.58 -21.05
N GLU A 90 18.87 -13.23 -21.96
CA GLU A 90 17.48 -13.62 -21.77
C GLU A 90 17.45 -14.67 -20.66
N GLY A 91 17.30 -14.24 -19.41
CA GLY A 91 17.00 -15.15 -18.30
C GLY A 91 18.16 -15.62 -17.43
N ARG A 92 19.22 -14.81 -17.22
CA ARG A 92 20.19 -15.15 -16.14
C ARG A 92 19.49 -15.21 -14.80
N LYS A 93 19.51 -16.38 -14.19
CA LYS A 93 19.19 -16.55 -12.78
C LYS A 93 20.26 -15.85 -11.96
N LEU A 94 19.85 -15.09 -10.95
CA LEU A 94 20.75 -14.49 -9.97
C LEU A 94 21.65 -15.57 -9.37
N SER A 95 22.96 -15.28 -9.31
CA SER A 95 23.94 -16.07 -8.57
C SER A 95 23.56 -16.15 -7.09
N LYS A 96 24.20 -17.08 -6.37
CA LYS A 96 23.94 -17.25 -4.93
C LYS A 96 24.20 -15.97 -4.13
N ASP A 97 25.20 -15.18 -4.53
CA ASP A 97 25.56 -13.96 -3.80
C ASP A 97 24.67 -12.78 -4.19
N GLU A 98 24.32 -12.61 -5.47
CA GLU A 98 23.32 -11.62 -5.91
C GLU A 98 21.96 -11.88 -5.26
N ARG A 99 21.55 -13.15 -5.14
CA ARG A 99 20.33 -13.55 -4.46
C ARG A 99 20.33 -13.17 -2.98
N LYS A 100 21.45 -13.39 -2.27
CA LYS A 100 21.59 -12.97 -0.86
C LYS A 100 21.44 -11.46 -0.71
N VAL A 101 22.02 -10.68 -1.62
CA VAL A 101 21.90 -9.21 -1.61
C VAL A 101 20.45 -8.80 -1.85
N CYS A 102 19.80 -9.37 -2.87
CA CYS A 102 18.38 -9.12 -3.18
C CYS A 102 17.46 -9.36 -1.96
N PHE A 103 17.60 -10.51 -1.30
CA PHE A 103 16.82 -10.82 -0.10
C PHE A 103 17.16 -9.93 1.10
N ARG A 104 18.42 -9.49 1.23
CA ARG A 104 18.83 -8.56 2.29
C ARG A 104 18.18 -7.20 2.11
N GLU A 105 18.20 -6.66 0.89
CA GLU A 105 17.55 -5.39 0.57
C GLU A 105 16.03 -5.46 0.78
N MET A 106 15.41 -6.53 0.31
CA MET A 106 13.98 -6.77 0.51
C MET A 106 13.62 -6.84 2.01
N LYS A 107 14.43 -7.56 2.81
CA LYS A 107 14.25 -7.62 4.27
C LYS A 107 14.36 -6.23 4.90
N ASN A 108 15.39 -5.46 4.53
CA ASN A 108 15.58 -4.11 5.08
C ASN A 108 14.38 -3.21 4.76
N LEU A 109 13.86 -3.29 3.53
CA LEU A 109 12.69 -2.54 3.11
C LEU A 109 11.42 -2.95 3.89
N GLN A 110 11.21 -4.24 4.12
CA GLN A 110 10.11 -4.74 4.96
C GLN A 110 10.22 -4.24 6.40
N VAL A 111 11.41 -4.29 7.00
CA VAL A 111 11.63 -3.76 8.35
C VAL A 111 11.31 -2.27 8.43
N ASN A 112 11.77 -1.49 7.45
CA ASN A 112 11.47 -0.05 7.38
C ASN A 112 9.97 0.22 7.26
N TYR A 113 9.26 -0.54 6.42
CA TYR A 113 7.82 -0.45 6.31
C TYR A 113 7.11 -0.78 7.64
N ILE A 114 7.48 -1.90 8.29
CA ILE A 114 6.90 -2.31 9.58
C ILE A 114 7.07 -1.22 10.64
N ASN A 115 8.25 -0.62 10.72
CA ASN A 115 8.51 0.47 11.66
C ASN A 115 7.70 1.73 11.32
N ALA A 116 7.64 2.10 10.03
CA ALA A 116 6.88 3.27 9.58
C ALA A 116 5.38 3.12 9.86
N ILE A 117 4.79 1.96 9.57
CA ILE A 117 3.37 1.72 9.82
C ILE A 117 3.05 1.65 11.30
N TYR A 118 3.95 1.09 12.12
CA TYR A 118 3.82 1.09 13.57
C TYR A 118 3.74 2.52 14.11
N GLU A 119 4.68 3.38 13.74
CA GLU A 119 4.71 4.77 14.20
C GLU A 119 3.48 5.57 13.73
N ALA A 120 3.10 5.42 12.47
CA ALA A 120 1.90 6.06 11.92
C ALA A 120 0.65 5.64 12.71
N ARG A 121 0.50 4.34 13.00
CA ARG A 121 -0.63 3.80 13.76
C ARG A 121 -0.63 4.29 15.20
N ARG A 122 0.55 4.32 15.84
CA ARG A 122 0.70 4.82 17.21
C ARG A 122 0.26 6.28 17.30
N LYS A 123 0.71 7.14 16.37
CA LYS A 123 0.30 8.55 16.29
C LYS A 123 -1.23 8.68 16.12
N TYR A 124 -1.82 7.88 15.24
CA TYR A 124 -3.27 7.84 15.03
C TYR A 124 -4.05 7.49 16.30
N VAL A 125 -3.64 6.43 17.00
CA VAL A 125 -4.32 5.98 18.23
C VAL A 125 -4.26 7.05 19.32
N LEU A 126 -3.11 7.69 19.51
CA LEU A 126 -2.97 8.77 20.49
C LEU A 126 -3.86 9.97 20.16
N TRP A 127 -3.87 10.39 18.90
CA TRP A 127 -4.75 11.46 18.43
C TRP A 127 -6.23 11.14 18.62
N LEU A 128 -6.64 9.91 18.30
CA LEU A 128 -8.02 9.47 18.46
C LEU A 128 -8.44 9.47 19.93
N GLN A 129 -7.57 9.00 20.82
CA GLN A 129 -7.82 9.00 22.25
C GLN A 129 -7.98 10.43 22.80
N GLU A 130 -7.14 11.37 22.36
CA GLU A 130 -7.24 12.78 22.74
C GLU A 130 -8.59 13.38 22.32
N LYS A 131 -9.04 13.09 21.09
CA LYS A 131 -10.34 13.52 20.58
C LYS A 131 -11.51 12.95 21.40
N GLN A 132 -11.45 11.66 21.73
CA GLN A 132 -12.48 11.01 22.54
C GLN A 132 -12.58 11.60 23.94
N LEU A 133 -11.45 11.95 24.56
CA LEU A 133 -11.44 12.59 25.88
C LEU A 133 -12.00 14.02 25.84
N ASP A 134 -11.68 14.79 24.79
CA ASP A 134 -12.25 16.12 24.58
C ASP A 134 -13.77 16.07 24.38
N GLU A 135 -14.26 15.16 23.54
CA GLU A 135 -15.69 14.93 23.33
C GLU A 135 -16.41 14.51 24.62
N LEU A 136 -15.81 13.61 25.39
CA LEU A 136 -16.35 13.19 26.68
C LEU A 136 -16.46 14.36 27.67
N GLY A 137 -15.46 15.23 27.70
CA GLY A 137 -15.48 16.45 28.51
C GLY A 137 -16.63 17.38 28.12
N LYS A 138 -16.83 17.61 26.81
CA LYS A 138 -17.95 18.43 26.31
C LYS A 138 -19.31 17.86 26.69
N VAL A 139 -19.50 16.55 26.55
CA VAL A 139 -20.75 15.89 26.95
C VAL A 139 -21.04 16.06 28.44
N ARG A 140 -20.02 15.92 29.30
CA ARG A 140 -20.14 16.18 30.74
C ARG A 140 -20.56 17.63 31.00
N ASP A 141 -19.87 18.59 30.40
CA ASP A 141 -20.10 20.01 30.64
C ASP A 141 -21.49 20.45 30.15
N GLU A 142 -21.93 19.92 29.01
CA GLU A 142 -23.30 20.11 28.52
C GLU A 142 -24.34 19.51 29.47
N ALA A 143 -24.11 18.32 30.01
CA ALA A 143 -25.02 17.69 30.96
C ALA A 143 -25.15 18.51 32.25
N ILE A 144 -24.03 19.00 32.80
CA ILE A 144 -24.02 19.87 33.98
C ILE A 144 -24.76 21.18 33.67
N LYS A 145 -24.48 21.81 32.53
CA LYS A 145 -25.15 23.05 32.12
C LYS A 145 -26.66 22.87 31.98
N ARG A 146 -27.11 21.77 31.37
CA ARG A 146 -28.55 21.43 31.27
C ARG A 146 -29.16 21.25 32.66
N LEU A 147 -28.48 20.56 33.56
CA LEU A 147 -28.91 20.37 34.93
C LEU A 147 -29.08 21.72 35.65
N GLN A 148 -28.05 22.56 35.64
CA GLN A 148 -28.07 23.89 36.26
C GLN A 148 -29.20 24.77 35.70
N THR A 149 -29.38 24.78 34.37
CA THR A 149 -30.45 25.55 33.71
C THR A 149 -31.84 25.08 34.13
N ASN A 150 -32.03 23.77 34.30
CA ASN A 150 -33.31 23.22 34.74
C ASN A 150 -33.63 23.58 36.20
N PHE A 151 -32.63 23.58 37.07
CA PHE A 151 -32.81 23.90 38.49
C PHE A 151 -32.87 25.40 38.80
N ALA A 152 -32.28 26.26 37.96
CA ALA A 152 -32.33 27.72 38.13
C ALA A 152 -33.78 28.23 38.27
N ARG A 153 -34.73 27.64 37.52
CA ARG A 153 -36.16 28.01 37.57
C ARG A 153 -36.87 27.73 38.90
N TYR A 154 -36.26 26.95 39.80
CA TYR A 154 -36.83 26.58 41.10
C TYR A 154 -36.07 27.21 42.27
N LEU A 155 -34.96 27.88 42.01
CA LEU A 155 -34.06 28.45 43.02
C LEU A 155 -34.01 29.99 42.99
N ASP A 156 -34.66 30.60 42.00
CA ASP A 156 -35.00 32.03 41.92
C ASP A 156 -36.44 32.25 42.43
#